data_AF-A0A4U1MIY0-F1
#
_entry.id   AF-A0A4U1MIY0-F1
#
_cell.length_a   1.000
_cell.length_b   1.000
_cell.length_c   1.000
_cell.angle_alpha   90.00
_cell.angle_beta   90.00
_cell.angle_gamma   90.00
#
_symmetry.space_group_name_H-M   'P 1'
#
loop_
_entity.id
_entity.type
_entity.pdbx_description
1 polymer ?
#
loop_
_entity_poly.entity_id
_entity_poly.type
_entity_poly.pdbx_seq_one_letter_code
_entity_poly.pdbx_strand_id
1 'polypeptide(L)'
;MIKETVKNNRWEAVLGFFYVALIVGFIVLMFDSNPDNNLFAAGLFMTYCFVRILRYGIRERTEGNKNHALYHYGLAIIAGMVIVAVGVTYLFGL
;
A
#
# COMPACT_ATOMS: atom_id res chain seq x y z
N MET A 1 10.38 -8.26 -26.46
CA MET A 1 9.77 -9.55 -26.03
C MET A 1 10.47 -10.20 -24.84
N ILE A 2 11.47 -11.09 -24.97
CA ILE A 2 11.99 -11.88 -23.80
C ILE A 2 12.52 -10.98 -22.65
N LYS A 3 13.22 -9.89 -22.97
CA LYS A 3 13.74 -8.94 -21.96
C LYS A 3 12.64 -8.19 -21.19
N GLU A 4 11.49 -7.93 -21.82
CA GLU A 4 10.35 -7.24 -21.18
C GLU A 4 9.59 -8.18 -20.26
N THR A 5 9.41 -9.44 -20.66
CA THR A 5 8.78 -10.47 -19.83
C THR A 5 9.59 -10.75 -18.56
N VAL A 6 10.92 -10.82 -18.66
CA VAL A 6 11.81 -10.99 -17.49
C VAL A 6 11.80 -9.77 -16.57
N LYS A 7 11.72 -8.55 -17.13
CA LYS A 7 11.63 -7.31 -16.35
C LYS A 7 10.32 -7.22 -15.56
N ASN A 8 9.20 -7.59 -16.19
CA ASN A 8 7.90 -7.62 -15.52
C ASN A 8 7.86 -8.65 -14.37
N ASN A 9 8.38 -9.86 -14.59
CA ASN A 9 8.42 -10.89 -13.54
C ASN A 9 9.28 -10.46 -12.33
N ARG A 10 10.42 -9.79 -12.55
CA ARG A 10 11.24 -9.24 -11.47
C ARG A 10 10.50 -8.16 -10.69
N TRP A 11 9.78 -7.28 -11.38
CA TRP A 11 8.99 -6.24 -10.74
C TRP A 11 7.85 -6.80 -9.89
N GLU A 12 7.19 -7.86 -10.37
CA GLU A 12 6.17 -8.57 -9.58
C GLU A 12 6.75 -9.24 -8.35
N ALA A 13 7.93 -9.87 -8.45
CA ALA A 13 8.62 -10.47 -7.31
C ALA A 13 9.02 -9.42 -6.26
N VAL A 14 9.54 -8.27 -6.71
CA VAL A 14 9.88 -7.15 -5.81
C VAL A 14 8.64 -6.61 -5.10
N LEU A 15 7.52 -6.47 -5.81
CA LEU A 15 6.27 -6.03 -5.20
C LEU A 15 5.69 -7.07 -4.24
N GLY A 16 5.81 -8.35 -4.56
CA GLY A 16 5.48 -9.44 -3.64
C GLY A 16 6.27 -9.35 -2.33
N PHE A 17 7.59 -9.15 -2.43
CA PHE A 17 8.45 -8.95 -1.26
C PHE A 17 8.05 -7.71 -0.46
N PHE A 18 7.74 -6.62 -1.14
CA PHE A 18 7.28 -5.38 -0.51
C PHE A 18 5.97 -5.57 0.27
N TYR A 19 5.00 -6.31 -0.29
CA TYR A 19 3.76 -6.63 0.41
C TYR A 19 3.99 -7.48 1.66
N VAL A 20 4.87 -8.47 1.57
CA VAL A 20 5.24 -9.31 2.72
C VAL A 20 5.90 -8.46 3.79
N ALA A 21 6.86 -7.60 3.43
CA ALA A 21 7.54 -6.72 4.37
C ALA A 21 6.57 -5.78 5.10
N LEU A 22 5.61 -5.19 4.37
CA LEU A 22 4.58 -4.32 4.96
C LEU A 22 3.69 -5.05 5.97
N ILE A 23 3.22 -6.25 5.64
CA ILE A 23 2.34 -7.04 6.52
C ILE A 23 3.12 -7.58 7.72
N VAL A 24 4.32 -8.11 7.51
CA VAL A 24 5.17 -8.59 8.62
C VAL A 24 5.52 -7.45 9.55
N GLY A 25 5.90 -6.29 9.01
CA GLY A 25 6.15 -5.08 9.80
C GLY A 25 4.92 -4.65 10.61
N PHE A 26 3.74 -4.59 9.97
CA PHE A 26 2.48 -4.30 10.66
C PHE A 26 2.23 -5.26 11.84
N ILE A 27 2.36 -6.58 11.61
CA ILE A 27 2.14 -7.58 12.66
C ILE A 27 3.13 -7.38 13.81
N VAL A 28 4.42 -7.28 13.51
CA VAL A 28 5.47 -7.13 14.54
C VAL A 28 5.23 -5.89 15.39
N LEU A 29 4.91 -4.76 14.76
CA LEU A 29 4.72 -3.48 15.45
C LEU A 29 3.41 -3.39 16.24
N MET A 30 2.38 -4.13 15.82
CA MET A 30 1.10 -4.19 16.54
C MET A 30 1.21 -4.94 17.88
N PHE A 31 2.17 -5.86 18.01
CA PHE A 31 2.43 -6.59 19.26
C PHE A 31 3.56 -5.97 20.09
N ASP A 32 4.09 -4.83 19.67
CA ASP A 32 5.09 -4.10 20.42
C ASP A 32 4.44 -3.32 21.58
N SER A 33 5.11 -3.24 22.73
CA SER A 33 4.62 -2.54 23.92
C SER A 33 4.65 -1.02 23.81
N ASN A 34 5.38 -0.45 22.85
CA ASN A 34 5.46 0.99 22.67
C ASN A 34 4.23 1.50 21.89
N PRO A 35 3.41 2.41 22.46
CA PRO A 35 2.24 2.97 21.77
C PRO A 35 2.58 3.72 20.47
N ASP A 36 3.78 4.28 20.33
CA ASP A 36 4.21 4.94 19.09
C ASP A 36 4.32 3.95 17.92
N ASN A 37 4.61 2.69 18.22
CA ASN A 37 4.69 1.62 17.22
C ASN A 37 3.32 1.24 16.68
N ASN A 38 2.21 1.48 17.40
CA ASN A 38 0.87 1.27 16.87
C ASN A 38 0.53 2.24 15.73
N LEU A 39 0.95 3.51 15.86
CA LEU A 39 0.74 4.50 14.83
C LEU A 39 1.54 4.14 13.57
N PHE A 40 2.79 3.70 13.75
CA PHE A 40 3.63 3.23 12.66
C PHE A 40 3.09 1.95 12.01
N ALA A 41 2.59 0.99 12.81
CA ALA A 41 1.91 -0.20 12.32
C ALA A 41 0.69 0.15 11.45
N ALA A 42 -0.15 1.08 11.90
CA ALA A 42 -1.29 1.58 11.12
C ALA A 42 -0.84 2.21 9.79
N GLY A 43 0.28 2.96 9.78
CA GLY A 43 0.89 3.49 8.57
C GLY A 43 1.33 2.41 7.57
N LEU A 44 1.97 1.34 8.05
CA LEU A 44 2.37 0.20 7.21
C LEU A 44 1.16 -0.53 6.63
N PHE A 45 0.13 -0.77 7.44
CA PHE A 45 -1.11 -1.39 6.99
C PHE A 45 -1.84 -0.55 5.95
N MET A 46 -1.93 0.77 6.15
CA MET A 46 -2.54 1.68 5.18
C MET A 46 -1.74 1.76 3.89
N THR A 47 -0.41 1.72 3.96
CA THR A 47 0.46 1.64 2.77
C THR A 47 0.22 0.34 2.00
N TYR A 48 0.09 -0.79 2.69
CA TYR A 48 -0.28 -2.06 2.06
C TYR A 48 -1.63 -1.97 1.33
N CYS A 49 -2.65 -1.44 1.99
CA CYS A 49 -3.97 -1.24 1.40
C CYS A 49 -3.91 -0.31 0.19
N PHE A 50 -3.21 0.82 0.29
CA PHE A 50 -3.05 1.80 -0.79
C PHE A 50 -2.47 1.18 -2.07
N VAL A 51 -1.33 0.48 -1.95
CA VAL A 51 -0.68 -0.15 -3.12
C VAL A 51 -1.56 -1.24 -3.71
N ARG A 52 -2.30 -1.99 -2.89
CA ARG A 52 -3.24 -3.02 -3.35
C ARG A 52 -4.44 -2.43 -4.09
N ILE A 53 -5.06 -1.38 -3.56
CA ILE A 53 -6.18 -0.67 -4.19
C ILE A 53 -5.74 -0.05 -5.53
N LEU A 54 -4.56 0.58 -5.57
CA LEU A 54 -4.02 1.12 -6.82
C LEU A 54 -3.86 0.04 -7.89
N ARG A 55 -3.31 -1.13 -7.51
CA ARG A 55 -3.19 -2.26 -8.45
C ARG A 55 -4.54 -2.73 -8.97
N TYR A 56 -5.55 -2.85 -8.10
CA TYR A 56 -6.91 -3.20 -8.54
C TYR A 56 -7.48 -2.13 -9.49
N GLY A 57 -7.31 -0.85 -9.18
CA GLY A 57 -7.75 0.24 -10.06
C GLY A 57 -7.06 0.26 -11.43
N ILE A 58 -5.75 -0.04 -11.47
CA ILE A 58 -5.01 -0.19 -12.74
C ILE A 58 -5.55 -1.37 -13.54
N ARG A 59 -5.76 -2.52 -12.89
CA ARG A 59 -6.28 -3.73 -13.53
C ARG A 59 -7.69 -3.53 -14.10
N GLU A 60 -8.60 -2.97 -13.31
CA GLU A 60 -9.97 -2.66 -13.74
C GLU A 60 -9.99 -1.66 -14.90
N ARG A 61 -9.06 -0.69 -14.89
CA ARG A 61 -8.89 0.25 -16.00
C ARG A 61 -8.42 -0.46 -17.27
N THR A 62 -7.49 -1.41 -17.15
CA THR A 62 -7.02 -2.20 -18.31
C THR A 62 -8.08 -3.17 -18.84
N GLU A 63 -8.97 -3.65 -17.99
CA GLU A 63 -10.11 -4.52 -18.37
C GLU A 63 -11.30 -3.74 -18.94
N GLY A 64 -11.22 -2.40 -19.01
CA GLY A 64 -12.25 -1.54 -19.60
C GLY A 64 -13.36 -1.10 -18.63
N ASN A 65 -13.30 -1.52 -17.36
CA ASN A 65 -14.30 -1.21 -16.35
C ASN A 65 -14.03 0.16 -15.69
N LYS A 66 -14.31 1.23 -16.45
CA LYS A 66 -13.94 2.61 -16.07
C LYS A 66 -14.55 3.08 -14.74
N ASN A 67 -15.81 2.74 -14.47
CA ASN A 67 -16.50 3.17 -13.25
C ASN A 67 -15.92 2.51 -12.00
N HIS A 68 -15.64 1.21 -12.09
CA HIS A 68 -15.05 0.46 -10.98
C HIS A 68 -13.59 0.88 -10.74
N ALA A 69 -12.83 1.13 -11.81
CA ALA A 69 -11.49 1.71 -11.70
C ALA A 69 -11.50 3.07 -10.97
N LEU A 70 -12.47 3.94 -11.27
CA LEU A 70 -12.61 5.25 -10.65
C LEU A 70 -12.93 5.15 -9.15
N TYR A 71 -13.75 4.17 -8.77
CA TYR A 71 -13.99 3.83 -7.35
C TYR A 71 -12.70 3.43 -6.63
N HIS A 72 -11.90 2.52 -7.22
CA HIS A 72 -10.62 2.12 -6.64
C HIS A 72 -9.64 3.30 -6.54
N TYR A 73 -9.57 4.16 -7.56
CA TYR A 73 -8.73 5.36 -7.46
C TYR A 73 -9.20 6.32 -6.36
N GLY A 74 -10.52 6.50 -6.18
CA GLY A 74 -11.07 7.28 -5.07
C GLY A 74 -10.67 6.73 -3.71
N LEU A 75 -10.78 5.40 -3.52
CA LEU A 75 -10.32 4.72 -2.31
C LEU A 75 -8.81 4.87 -2.09
N ALA A 76 -8.01 4.80 -3.15
CA ALA A 76 -6.57 5.01 -3.07
C ALA A 76 -6.23 6.44 -2.61
N ILE A 77 -6.95 7.46 -3.10
CA ILE A 77 -6.75 8.85 -2.65
C ILE A 77 -7.04 8.97 -1.16
N ILE A 78 -8.13 8.38 -0.67
CA ILE A 78 -8.47 8.37 0.76
C ILE A 78 -7.37 7.68 1.58
N ALA A 79 -6.94 6.49 1.17
CA ALA A 79 -5.86 5.77 1.84
C ALA A 79 -4.55 6.58 1.84
N GLY A 80 -4.24 7.27 0.73
CA GLY A 80 -3.11 8.18 0.62
C GLY A 80 -3.19 9.34 1.62
N MET A 81 -4.36 9.96 1.78
CA MET A 81 -4.57 11.03 2.76
C MET A 81 -4.36 10.54 4.20
N VAL A 82 -4.80 9.31 4.52
CA VAL A 82 -4.56 8.72 5.85
C VAL A 82 -3.07 8.47 6.08
N ILE A 83 -2.33 7.98 5.08
CA ILE A 83 -0.87 7.78 5.19
C ILE A 83 -0.17 9.12 5.48
N VAL A 84 -0.57 10.19 4.77
CA VAL A 84 -0.03 11.53 5.01
C VAL A 84 -0.36 12.01 6.42
N ALA A 85 -1.61 11.83 6.88
CA ALA A 85 -2.02 12.21 8.23
C ALA A 85 -1.19 11.48 9.30
N VAL A 86 -1.04 10.16 9.18
CA VAL A 86 -0.18 9.35 10.06
C VAL A 86 1.26 9.85 10.07
N GLY A 87 1.82 10.15 8.89
CA GLY A 87 3.17 10.70 8.76
C GLY A 87 3.33 12.08 9.42
N VAL A 88 2.33 12.95 9.28
CA VAL A 88 2.31 14.27 9.94
C VAL A 88 2.23 14.11 11.46
N THR A 89 1.31 13.28 11.96
CA THR A 89 1.21 13.01 13.40
C THR A 89 2.53 12.49 13.97
N TYR A 90 3.19 11.57 13.27
CA TYR A 90 4.48 11.03 13.68
C TYR A 90 5.61 12.07 13.66
N LEU A 91 5.71 12.90 12.61
CA LEU A 91 6.77 13.91 12.48
C LEU A 91 6.63 15.09 13.45
N PHE A 92 5.40 15.45 13.80
CA PHE A 92 5.12 16.60 14.65
C PHE A 92 4.77 16.23 16.10
N GLY A 93 4.73 14.93 16.44
CA GLY A 93 4.47 14.45 17.80
C GLY A 93 3.10 14.88 18.34
N LEU A 94 2.10 14.94 17.47
CA LEU A 94 0.73 15.39 17.75
C LEU A 94 -0.11 14.33 18.48
#